data_AF-A0A0F5QJW8-F1
#
_entry.id   AF-A0A0F5QJW8-F1
#
_cell.length_a   1.000
_cell.length_b   1.000
_cell.length_c   1.000
_cell.angle_alpha   90.00
_cell.angle_beta   90.00
_cell.angle_gamma   90.00
#
_symmetry.space_group_name_H-M   'P 1'
#
loop_
_entity.id
_entity.type
_entity.pdbx_description
1 polymer ?
#
loop_
_entity_poly.entity_id
_entity_poly.type
_entity_poly.pdbx_seq_one_letter_code
_entity_poly.pdbx_strand_id
1 'polypeptide(L)'
;MAIAGIALSCALPHTAWAQEGDARATLEATLVNAVACKAEFGADWDPIVNDALSNLETFLTEEDPDIAKVDLDVILAELLADGKELPMTDALKDHCRTVMASGS
;
A
#
# COMPACT_ATOMS: atom_id res chain seq x y z
N MET A 1 -56.27 -22.81 4.82
CA MET A 1 -55.39 -21.69 5.18
C MET A 1 -53.96 -22.19 5.02
N ALA A 2 -53.24 -21.65 4.05
CA ALA A 2 -51.88 -22.05 3.72
C ALA A 2 -50.86 -21.30 4.60
N ILE A 3 -49.78 -22.00 4.90
CA ILE A 3 -48.60 -21.60 5.67
C ILE A 3 -47.79 -20.58 4.86
N ALA A 4 -47.15 -19.60 5.51
CA ALA A 4 -45.76 -19.16 5.26
C ALA A 4 -45.53 -17.73 5.76
N GLY A 5 -44.37 -17.51 6.38
CA GLY A 5 -43.86 -16.15 6.57
C GLY A 5 -42.86 -15.98 7.71
N ILE A 6 -41.91 -16.92 7.91
CA ILE A 6 -40.69 -16.58 8.65
C ILE A 6 -39.87 -15.69 7.72
N ALA A 7 -40.01 -14.37 7.89
CA ALA A 7 -39.11 -13.42 7.24
C ALA A 7 -37.77 -13.46 7.99
N LEU A 8 -36.81 -14.10 7.31
CA LEU A 8 -35.39 -14.16 7.58
C LEU A 8 -34.88 -12.82 8.16
N SER A 9 -34.64 -12.78 9.46
CA SER A 9 -33.92 -11.68 10.09
C SER A 9 -32.41 -11.89 9.88
N CYS A 10 -31.77 -10.86 9.34
CA CYS A 10 -30.35 -10.54 9.47
C CYS A 10 -29.35 -11.67 9.10
N ALA A 11 -29.11 -11.86 7.81
CA ALA A 11 -27.91 -12.54 7.33
C ALA A 11 -27.15 -11.63 6.37
N LEU A 12 -26.41 -10.67 6.93
CA LEU A 12 -25.17 -10.18 6.31
C LEU A 12 -24.16 -9.98 7.44
N PRO A 13 -23.31 -11.00 7.73
CA PRO A 13 -22.17 -10.79 8.59
C PRO A 13 -21.23 -9.79 7.93
N HIS A 14 -20.75 -8.89 8.76
CA HIS A 14 -19.86 -7.80 8.43
C HIS A 14 -18.61 -8.34 7.76
N THR A 15 -18.47 -8.11 6.46
CA THR A 15 -17.24 -8.33 5.70
C THR A 15 -16.74 -6.98 5.20
N ALA A 16 -16.49 -6.06 6.14
CA ALA A 16 -15.81 -4.80 5.85
C ALA A 16 -14.29 -4.91 6.02
N TRP A 17 -13.78 -5.95 6.69
CA TRP A 17 -12.37 -6.04 7.11
C TRP A 17 -11.49 -6.86 6.16
N ALA A 18 -12.00 -7.21 4.97
CA ALA A 18 -11.23 -7.94 3.96
C ALA A 18 -10.59 -7.02 2.90
N GLN A 19 -10.90 -5.71 2.92
CA GLN A 19 -10.43 -4.74 1.94
C GLN A 19 -9.25 -3.90 2.45
N GLU A 20 -9.15 -3.68 3.76
CA GLU A 20 -8.13 -2.84 4.40
C GLU A 20 -6.72 -3.45 4.31
N GLY A 21 -6.60 -4.77 4.52
CA GLY A 21 -5.32 -5.48 4.39
C GLY A 21 -4.75 -5.51 2.96
N ASP A 22 -5.61 -5.41 1.94
CA ASP A 22 -5.19 -5.38 0.52
C ASP A 22 -4.67 -3.99 0.12
N ALA A 23 -5.32 -2.92 0.60
CA ALA A 23 -4.92 -1.54 0.35
C ALA A 23 -3.58 -1.21 1.02
N ARG A 24 -3.43 -1.56 2.31
CA ARG A 24 -2.19 -1.34 3.06
C ARG A 24 -1.00 -2.04 2.40
N ALA A 25 -1.13 -3.34 2.16
CA ALA A 25 -0.05 -4.14 1.56
C ALA A 25 0.33 -3.61 0.16
N THR A 26 -0.64 -3.12 -0.61
CA THR A 26 -0.39 -2.50 -1.92
C THR A 26 0.40 -1.20 -1.80
N LEU A 27 0.06 -0.34 -0.83
CA LEU A 27 0.79 0.92 -0.59
C LEU A 27 2.21 0.67 -0.08
N GLU A 28 2.37 -0.26 0.86
CA GLU A 28 3.68 -0.69 1.36
C GLU A 28 4.55 -1.25 0.22
N ALA A 29 4.01 -2.15 -0.60
CA ALA A 29 4.72 -2.71 -1.76
C ALA A 29 5.05 -1.63 -2.80
N THR A 30 4.18 -0.65 -3.00
CA THR A 30 4.43 0.49 -3.91
C THR A 30 5.62 1.31 -3.43
N LEU A 31 5.69 1.64 -2.14
CA LEU A 31 6.81 2.36 -1.56
C LEU A 31 8.12 1.56 -1.69
N VAL A 32 8.11 0.29 -1.28
CA VAL A 32 9.28 -0.60 -1.32
C VAL A 32 9.81 -0.72 -2.75
N ASN A 33 8.92 -0.96 -3.73
CA ASN A 33 9.30 -1.03 -5.15
C ASN A 33 9.84 0.31 -5.67
N ALA A 34 9.21 1.44 -5.32
CA ALA A 34 9.67 2.76 -5.75
C ALA A 34 11.08 3.08 -5.23
N VAL A 35 11.39 2.71 -3.99
CA VAL A 35 12.73 2.86 -3.41
C VAL A 35 13.75 1.98 -4.13
N ALA A 36 13.39 0.73 -4.44
CA ALA A 36 14.25 -0.16 -5.22
C ALA A 36 14.51 0.39 -6.63
N CYS A 37 13.47 0.89 -7.31
CA CYS A 37 13.60 1.55 -8.61
C CYS A 37 14.48 2.81 -8.52
N LYS A 38 14.35 3.62 -7.47
CA LYS A 38 15.24 4.77 -7.22
C LYS A 38 16.71 4.36 -7.08
N ALA A 39 16.99 3.25 -6.42
CA ALA A 39 18.37 2.77 -6.27
C ALA A 39 19.02 2.40 -7.62
N GLU A 40 18.23 1.89 -8.57
CA GLU A 40 18.70 1.50 -9.91
C GLU A 40 18.71 2.66 -10.92
N PHE A 41 17.63 3.47 -10.94
CA PHE A 41 17.39 4.47 -11.98
C PHE A 41 17.69 5.91 -11.53
N GLY A 42 17.95 6.14 -10.24
CA GLY A 42 18.38 7.43 -9.71
C GLY A 42 17.24 8.40 -9.40
N ALA A 43 17.57 9.70 -9.43
CA ALA A 43 16.74 10.77 -8.88
C ALA A 43 15.38 10.97 -9.57
N ASP A 44 15.17 10.43 -10.78
CA ASP A 44 13.89 10.51 -11.48
C ASP A 44 12.74 9.83 -10.70
N TRP A 45 13.09 8.97 -9.74
CA TRP A 45 12.15 8.29 -8.85
C TRP A 45 11.91 9.00 -7.52
N ASP A 46 12.64 10.08 -7.21
CA ASP A 46 12.40 10.89 -6.02
C ASP A 46 10.92 11.33 -5.87
N PRO A 47 10.24 11.86 -6.91
CA PRO A 47 8.83 12.22 -6.78
C PRO A 47 7.94 11.01 -6.50
N ILE A 48 8.20 9.86 -7.15
CA ILE A 48 7.39 8.65 -6.97
C ILE A 48 7.55 8.09 -5.55
N VAL A 49 8.77 8.09 -5.01
CA VAL A 49 9.02 7.67 -3.63
C VAL A 49 8.33 8.60 -2.63
N ASN A 50 8.39 9.93 -2.85
CA ASN A 50 7.73 10.90 -1.98
C ASN A 50 6.21 10.76 -2.02
N ASP A 51 5.62 10.54 -3.20
CA ASP A 51 4.18 10.32 -3.35
C ASP A 51 3.75 9.02 -2.67
N ALA A 52 4.50 7.94 -2.85
CA ALA A 52 4.23 6.66 -2.17
C ALA A 52 4.32 6.78 -0.64
N LEU A 53 5.33 7.50 -0.13
CA LEU A 53 5.46 7.82 1.30
C LEU A 53 4.25 8.59 1.81
N SER A 54 3.90 9.69 1.13
CA SER A 54 2.79 10.55 1.56
C SER A 54 1.45 9.82 1.54
N ASN A 55 1.22 8.98 0.54
CA ASN A 55 -0.01 8.19 0.42
C ASN A 55 -0.09 7.15 1.54
N LEU A 56 1.01 6.45 1.84
CA LEU A 56 1.05 5.48 2.92
C LEU A 56 0.89 6.15 4.30
N GLU A 57 1.57 7.27 4.53
CA GLU A 57 1.43 8.05 5.78
C GLU A 57 -0.03 8.51 6.00
N THR A 58 -0.66 9.03 4.94
CA THR A 58 -2.07 9.44 4.99
C THR A 58 -2.96 8.25 5.29
N PHE A 59 -2.77 7.13 4.60
CA PHE A 59 -3.56 5.92 4.82
C PHE A 59 -3.42 5.38 6.24
N LEU A 60 -2.19 5.28 6.77
CA LEU A 60 -1.96 4.78 8.13
C LEU A 60 -2.55 5.68 9.22
N THR A 61 -2.53 7.00 9.02
CA THR A 61 -3.15 7.95 9.95
C THR A 61 -4.67 8.01 9.83
N GLU A 62 -5.24 7.68 8.67
CA GLU A 62 -6.69 7.49 8.50
C GLU A 62 -7.17 6.17 9.12
N GLU A 63 -6.40 5.08 8.97
CA GLU A 63 -6.70 3.79 9.61
C GLU A 63 -6.56 3.85 11.13
N ASP A 64 -5.50 4.49 11.63
CA ASP A 64 -5.24 4.68 13.06
C ASP A 64 -4.91 6.15 13.36
N PRO A 65 -5.92 6.98 13.67
CA PRO A 65 -5.73 8.40 13.99
C PRO A 65 -4.91 8.66 15.26
N ASP A 66 -4.81 7.67 16.13
CA ASP A 66 -4.08 7.76 17.41
C ASP A 66 -2.66 7.18 17.29
N ILE A 67 -2.24 6.72 16.10
CA ILE A 67 -0.90 6.20 15.87
C ILE A 67 0.16 7.20 16.34
N ALA A 68 1.06 6.76 17.20
CA ALA A 68 2.12 7.64 17.67
C ALA A 68 3.06 7.94 16.50
N LYS A 69 3.47 9.21 16.37
CA LYS A 69 4.41 9.62 15.33
C LYS A 69 5.67 8.74 15.29
N VAL A 70 6.16 8.31 16.46
CA VAL A 70 7.33 7.42 16.54
C VAL A 70 7.08 6.06 15.89
N ASP A 71 5.88 5.48 16.06
CA ASP A 71 5.54 4.19 15.48
C ASP A 71 5.34 4.29 13.97
N LEU A 72 4.69 5.36 13.52
CA LEU A 72 4.59 5.69 12.09
C LEU A 72 5.99 5.86 11.45
N ASP A 73 6.86 6.65 12.08
CA ASP A 73 8.22 6.87 11.58
C ASP A 73 9.03 5.55 11.53
N VAL A 74 8.82 4.63 12.49
CA VAL A 74 9.43 3.28 12.49
C VAL A 74 8.93 2.46 11.30
N ILE A 75 7.61 2.37 11.09
CA ILE A 75 7.04 1.61 9.96
C ILE A 75 7.59 2.13 8.63
N LEU A 76 7.59 3.46 8.43
CA LEU A 76 8.10 4.06 7.20
C LEU A 76 9.61 3.81 7.04
N ALA A 77 10.39 3.89 8.12
CA ALA A 77 11.82 3.61 8.08
C ALA A 77 12.14 2.15 7.71
N GLU A 78 11.35 1.19 8.22
CA GLU A 78 11.47 -0.23 7.89
C GLU A 78 11.20 -0.47 6.40
N LEU A 79 10.11 0.08 5.85
CA LEU A 79 9.78 -0.06 4.42
C LEU A 79 10.83 0.59 3.51
N LEU A 80 11.37 1.75 3.93
CA LEU A 80 12.48 2.40 3.22
C LEU A 80 13.77 1.57 3.27
N ALA A 81 13.98 0.78 4.32
CA ALA A 81 15.11 -0.15 4.41
C ALA A 81 14.87 -1.38 3.51
N ASP A 82 13.68 -1.98 3.59
CA ASP A 82 13.29 -3.11 2.75
C ASP A 82 13.44 -2.80 1.26
N GLY A 83 13.01 -1.61 0.83
CA GLY A 83 13.17 -1.16 -0.56
C GLY A 83 14.63 -1.03 -1.02
N LYS A 84 15.56 -0.76 -0.10
CA LYS A 84 17.01 -0.71 -0.42
C LYS A 84 17.63 -2.09 -0.52
N GLU A 85 17.08 -3.07 0.21
CA GLU A 85 17.54 -4.46 0.20
C GLU A 85 16.84 -5.30 -0.87
N LEU A 86 15.71 -4.83 -1.42
CA LEU A 86 14.96 -5.53 -2.44
C LEU A 86 15.81 -5.74 -3.71
N PRO A 87 16.03 -6.99 -4.15
CA PRO A 87 16.83 -7.25 -5.33
C PRO A 87 16.12 -6.76 -6.60
N MET A 88 16.87 -6.02 -7.43
CA MET A 88 16.40 -5.56 -8.74
C MET A 88 16.33 -6.73 -9.74
N THR A 89 15.18 -7.40 -9.78
CA THR A 89 14.89 -8.46 -10.77
C THR A 89 14.52 -7.87 -12.13
N ASP A 90 14.61 -8.65 -13.21
CA ASP A 90 14.19 -8.19 -14.54
C ASP A 90 12.72 -7.76 -14.57
N ALA A 91 11.84 -8.48 -13.86
CA ALA A 91 10.43 -8.13 -13.74
C ALA A 91 10.20 -6.78 -13.05
N LEU A 92 10.93 -6.52 -11.95
CA LEU A 92 10.87 -5.23 -11.25
C LEU A 92 11.44 -4.12 -12.13
N LYS A 93 12.54 -4.39 -12.84
CA LYS A 93 13.16 -3.44 -13.76
C LYS A 93 12.21 -3.01 -14.88
N ASP A 94 11.48 -3.96 -15.43
CA ASP A 94 10.48 -3.70 -16.46
C ASP A 94 9.29 -2.94 -15.88
N HIS A 95 8.83 -3.27 -14.67
CA HIS A 95 7.83 -2.49 -13.96
C HIS A 95 8.26 -1.02 -13.78
N CYS A 96 9.48 -0.78 -13.29
CA CYS A 96 10.01 0.57 -13.13
C CYS A 96 9.99 1.35 -14.47
N ARG A 97 10.45 0.72 -15.56
CA ARG A 97 10.43 1.35 -16.89
C ARG A 97 9.02 1.67 -17.36
N THR A 98 8.05 0.78 -17.12
CA THR A 98 6.65 1.01 -17.47
C THR A 98 6.08 2.20 -16.71
N VAL A 99 6.32 2.30 -15.40
CA VAL A 99 5.85 3.43 -14.58
C VAL A 99 6.40 4.75 -15.13
N MET A 100 7.72 4.81 -15.38
CA MET A 100 8.35 6.00 -15.96
C MET A 100 7.82 6.34 -17.35
N ALA A 101 7.53 5.34 -18.19
CA ALA A 101 6.97 5.55 -19.52
C ALA A 101 5.50 5.99 -19.48
N SER A 102 4.75 5.65 -18.43
CA SER A 102 3.37 6.08 -18.23
C SER A 102 3.23 7.46 -17.57
N GLY A 103 4.32 7.99 -17.00
CA GLY A 103 4.38 9.29 -16.31
C GLY A 103 4.60 10.50 -17.21
N SER A 104 4.21 10.44 -18.50
CA SER A 104 4.31 11.56 -19.46
C SER A 104 2.97 12.23 -19.73
#